data_AF-A0A258C5L9-F1
#
_entry.id   AF-A0A258C5L9-F1
#
_cell.length_a   1.000
_cell.length_b   1.000
_cell.length_c   1.000
_cell.angle_alpha   90.00
_cell.angle_beta   90.00
_cell.angle_gamma   90.00
#
_symmetry.space_group_name_H-M   'P 1'
#
loop_
_entity.id
_entity.type
_entity.pdbx_description
1 polymer ?
#
loop_
_entity_poly.entity_id
_entity_poly.type
_entity_poly.pdbx_seq_one_letter_code
_entity_poly.pdbx_strand_id
1 'polypeptide(L)'
;AFLELGVDDGVIVARTDSLGAGLTKQIAVTKEPGDLGDKYNSFLDGDYISSADDIANGDVVVKANGKLLKPKRLASGLFQFKPGSGVDRVVLDCITSLQNGADLLWIETEKPHIGQIKEMVDRIREVVPGAKLVYNNSPSFNWTLNFRQQVFDAWQAAGKDVSAYDRAALMSAEYDTTELALEADKRIQTFQADAAREAGIFHHLITLPTYHTAALSTDNLAKEYFGAAGMLGYVAGVQRKEIRQGIACVKHQNMSGSDIGDDHKEYFSGEAALKAGGAHNTMNQF
;
A
#
# COMPACT_ATOMS: atom_id res chain seq x y z
N ALA A 1 14.48 18.60 9.37
CA ALA A 1 13.35 18.31 10.27
C ALA A 1 13.81 17.48 11.47
N PHE A 2 14.13 16.19 11.32
CA PHE A 2 14.55 15.35 12.46
C PHE A 2 15.73 15.93 13.26
N LEU A 3 16.82 16.30 12.58
CA LEU A 3 18.00 16.92 13.21
C LEU A 3 17.67 18.23 13.96
N GLU A 4 16.75 19.03 13.45
CA GLU A 4 16.33 20.30 14.08
C GLU A 4 15.50 20.05 15.35
N LEU A 5 14.71 18.98 15.36
CA LEU A 5 13.88 18.58 16.49
C LEU A 5 14.64 17.73 17.53
N GLY A 6 15.92 17.45 17.33
CA GLY A 6 16.72 16.58 18.20
C GLY A 6 16.27 15.11 18.18
N VAL A 7 15.70 14.65 17.06
CA VAL A 7 15.29 13.25 16.87
C VAL A 7 16.36 12.54 16.06
N ASP A 8 17.37 12.01 16.75
CA ASP A 8 18.56 11.43 16.11
C ASP A 8 18.24 10.17 15.29
N ASP A 9 17.26 9.37 15.73
CA ASP A 9 16.87 8.09 15.10
C ASP A 9 15.61 8.21 14.21
N GLY A 10 15.38 9.39 13.63
CA GLY A 10 14.25 9.62 12.73
C GLY A 10 14.38 8.79 11.45
N VAL A 11 13.38 7.96 11.14
CA VAL A 11 13.38 7.06 9.97
C VAL A 11 12.75 7.74 8.75
N ILE A 12 13.44 7.70 7.61
CA ILE A 12 12.97 8.19 6.32
C ILE A 12 12.59 7.02 5.43
N VAL A 13 11.31 6.97 5.02
CA VAL A 13 10.82 6.02 4.01
C VAL A 13 10.71 6.72 2.66
N ALA A 14 11.52 6.30 1.70
CA ALA A 14 11.45 6.80 0.33
C ALA A 14 10.49 5.97 -0.50
N ARG A 15 9.39 6.59 -0.93
CA ARG A 15 8.40 5.99 -1.82
C ARG A 15 8.72 6.28 -3.29
N THR A 16 8.61 5.27 -4.14
CA THR A 16 8.59 5.43 -5.60
C THR A 16 7.29 4.91 -6.20
N ASP A 17 6.77 5.68 -7.15
CA ASP A 17 5.60 5.36 -7.99
C ASP A 17 6.02 5.06 -9.44
N SER A 18 7.33 4.93 -9.70
CA SER A 18 7.89 4.77 -11.06
C SER A 18 7.33 3.55 -11.80
N LEU A 19 6.90 2.51 -11.09
CA LEU A 19 6.36 1.30 -11.72
C LEU A 19 5.11 1.62 -12.57
N GLY A 20 4.20 2.41 -12.02
CA GLY A 20 2.97 2.85 -12.70
C GLY A 20 3.10 4.20 -13.42
N ALA A 21 4.12 5.01 -13.11
CA ALA A 21 4.31 6.31 -13.71
C ALA A 21 4.97 6.19 -15.10
N GLY A 22 4.19 6.40 -16.16
CA GLY A 22 4.67 6.45 -17.55
C GLY A 22 5.05 7.84 -18.05
N LEU A 23 4.95 8.88 -17.22
CA LEU A 23 5.06 10.28 -17.63
C LEU A 23 5.99 11.07 -16.71
N THR A 24 6.56 12.14 -17.25
CA THR A 24 7.26 13.16 -16.47
C THR A 24 7.00 14.58 -16.96
N LYS A 25 7.08 15.55 -16.06
CA LYS A 25 6.98 16.97 -16.38
C LYS A 25 8.29 17.58 -16.87
N GLN A 26 9.43 17.06 -16.39
CA GLN A 26 10.73 17.67 -16.58
C GLN A 26 11.66 16.70 -17.30
N ILE A 27 12.53 17.28 -18.14
CA ILE A 27 13.73 16.63 -18.63
C ILE A 27 14.81 17.02 -17.62
N ALA A 28 15.46 16.04 -17.02
CA ALA A 28 16.43 16.29 -15.97
C ALA A 28 17.65 17.03 -16.52
N VAL A 29 18.22 17.93 -15.73
CA VAL A 29 19.51 18.54 -16.06
C VAL A 29 20.59 17.48 -15.88
N THR A 30 21.46 17.34 -16.88
CA THR A 30 22.64 16.49 -16.85
C THR A 30 23.89 17.32 -17.14
N LYS A 31 24.99 17.02 -16.45
CA LYS A 31 26.29 17.67 -16.64
C LYS A 31 27.26 16.76 -17.37
N GLU A 32 27.20 15.46 -17.11
CA GLU A 32 28.08 14.47 -17.72
C GLU A 32 27.33 13.16 -18.03
N PRO A 33 27.72 12.44 -19.09
CA PRO A 33 27.13 11.13 -19.39
C PRO A 33 27.22 10.17 -18.20
N GLY A 34 26.12 9.51 -17.88
CA GLY A 34 26.01 8.55 -16.78
C GLY A 34 25.66 9.13 -15.41
N ASP A 35 25.54 10.47 -15.27
CA ASP A 35 24.98 11.07 -14.06
C ASP A 35 23.48 10.73 -13.88
N LEU A 36 22.91 11.06 -12.72
CA LEU A 36 21.51 10.73 -12.43
C LEU A 36 20.54 11.38 -13.42
N GLY A 37 20.84 12.59 -13.89
CA GLY A 37 20.02 13.29 -14.89
C GLY A 37 20.04 12.57 -16.23
N ASP A 38 21.21 12.12 -16.68
CA ASP A 38 21.38 11.36 -17.93
C ASP A 38 20.68 10.00 -17.82
N LYS A 39 20.88 9.27 -16.72
CA LYS A 39 20.19 8.00 -16.45
C LYS A 39 18.67 8.16 -16.49
N TYR A 40 18.14 9.19 -15.84
CA TYR A 40 16.71 9.50 -15.85
C TYR A 40 16.20 9.80 -17.27
N ASN A 41 16.90 10.66 -18.01
CA ASN A 41 16.54 11.03 -19.38
C ASN A 41 16.68 9.85 -20.36
N SER A 42 17.54 8.88 -20.06
CA SER A 42 17.72 7.67 -20.88
C SER A 42 16.44 6.83 -21.01
N PHE A 43 15.49 6.99 -20.07
CA PHE A 43 14.21 6.32 -20.10
C PHE A 43 13.15 7.04 -20.94
N LEU A 44 13.41 8.25 -21.45
CA LEU A 44 12.45 8.98 -22.28
C LEU A 44 12.17 8.22 -23.58
N ASP A 45 10.88 8.11 -23.92
CA ASP A 45 10.43 7.62 -25.22
C ASP A 45 10.47 8.76 -26.24
N GLY A 46 10.85 8.46 -27.47
CA GLY A 46 11.03 9.47 -28.51
C GLY A 46 11.68 8.92 -29.77
N ASP A 47 11.67 9.77 -30.79
CA ASP A 47 12.21 9.45 -32.10
C ASP A 47 13.53 10.20 -32.31
N TYR A 48 14.55 9.50 -32.80
CA TYR A 48 15.79 10.14 -33.22
C TYR A 48 15.59 10.84 -34.56
N ILE A 49 16.00 12.10 -34.65
CA ILE A 49 15.85 12.94 -35.85
C ILE A 49 17.22 13.25 -36.47
N SER A 50 17.22 13.57 -37.77
CA SER A 50 18.44 13.81 -38.54
C SER A 50 18.64 15.27 -38.90
N SER A 51 17.56 16.03 -39.13
CA SER A 51 17.63 17.45 -39.45
C SER A 51 16.50 18.26 -38.81
N ALA A 52 16.56 19.59 -38.99
CA ALA A 52 15.49 20.49 -38.58
C ALA A 52 14.20 20.32 -39.41
N ASP A 53 14.26 19.64 -40.56
CA ASP A 53 13.07 19.37 -41.38
C ASP A 53 12.18 18.28 -40.75
N ASP A 54 12.73 17.49 -39.81
CA ASP A 54 12.02 16.43 -39.09
C ASP A 54 11.19 16.94 -37.88
N ILE A 55 11.21 18.25 -37.62
CA ILE A 55 10.59 18.87 -36.44
C ILE A 55 9.62 19.99 -36.81
N ALA A 56 8.52 20.06 -36.06
CA ALA A 56 7.53 21.13 -36.19
C ALA A 56 7.88 22.32 -35.29
N ASN A 57 7.32 23.49 -35.60
CA ASN A 57 7.43 24.66 -34.73
C ASN A 57 6.88 24.36 -33.33
N GLY A 58 7.71 24.53 -32.30
CA GLY A 58 7.37 24.26 -30.89
C GLY A 58 7.73 22.86 -30.39
N ASP A 59 8.26 21.98 -31.26
CA ASP A 59 8.82 20.70 -30.83
C ASP A 59 10.02 20.92 -29.89
N VAL A 60 10.16 20.04 -28.89
CA VAL A 60 11.30 20.03 -27.96
C VAL A 60 12.22 18.89 -28.37
N VAL A 61 13.51 19.20 -28.53
CA VAL A 61 14.55 18.23 -28.89
C VAL A 61 15.64 18.30 -27.84
N VAL A 62 16.17 17.13 -27.47
CA VAL A 62 17.33 16.98 -26.60
C VAL A 62 18.44 16.21 -27.30
N LYS A 63 19.69 16.48 -26.93
CA LYS A 63 20.80 15.65 -27.38
C LYS A 63 20.92 14.44 -26.45
N ALA A 64 20.82 13.23 -26.98
CA ALA A 64 20.94 11.97 -26.24
C ALA A 64 21.77 10.97 -27.07
N ASN A 65 22.73 10.28 -26.44
CA ASN A 65 23.60 9.29 -27.10
C ASN A 65 24.26 9.80 -28.39
N GLY A 66 24.71 11.05 -28.39
CA GLY A 66 25.33 11.69 -29.56
C GLY A 66 24.38 12.05 -30.70
N LYS A 67 23.07 11.81 -30.56
CA LYS A 67 22.03 12.10 -31.56
C LYS A 67 21.02 13.10 -31.02
N LEU A 68 20.19 13.66 -31.90
CA LEU A 68 19.05 14.48 -31.53
C LEU A 68 17.84 13.57 -31.32
N LEU A 69 17.25 13.62 -30.13
CA LEU A 69 16.04 12.89 -29.75
C LEU A 69 14.91 13.90 -29.60
N LYS A 70 13.78 13.63 -30.25
CA LYS A 70 12.51 14.32 -30.00
C LYS A 70 11.67 13.45 -29.04
N PRO A 71 11.60 13.78 -27.74
CA PRO A 71 10.83 12.98 -26.80
C PRO A 71 9.34 13.08 -27.10
N LYS A 72 8.62 11.96 -26.98
CA LYS A 72 7.16 11.96 -27.11
C LYS A 72 6.55 12.83 -26.03
N ARG A 73 5.66 13.74 -26.44
CA ARG A 73 5.04 14.74 -25.57
C ARG A 73 3.53 14.76 -25.76
N LEU A 74 2.79 14.73 -24.66
CA LEU A 74 1.33 14.86 -24.66
C LEU A 74 0.91 16.33 -24.80
N ALA A 75 -0.35 16.57 -25.18
CA ALA A 75 -0.93 17.91 -25.25
C ALA A 75 -0.91 18.65 -23.88
N SER A 76 -0.91 17.91 -22.76
CA SER A 76 -0.70 18.44 -21.40
C SER A 76 0.73 18.95 -21.15
N GLY A 77 1.63 18.75 -22.10
CA GLY A 77 3.03 19.13 -22.04
C GLY A 77 3.91 18.16 -21.25
N LEU A 78 3.41 16.98 -20.86
CA LEU A 78 4.17 15.91 -20.21
C LEU A 78 4.92 15.06 -21.24
N PHE A 79 6.12 14.61 -20.87
CA PHE A 79 6.93 13.69 -21.66
C PHE A 79 6.66 12.24 -21.24
N GLN A 80 6.84 11.31 -22.18
CA GLN A 80 6.60 9.89 -21.95
C GLN A 80 7.90 9.13 -21.68
N PHE A 81 7.86 8.16 -20.78
CA PHE A 81 8.90 7.14 -20.64
C PHE A 81 8.65 5.97 -21.57
N LYS A 82 9.72 5.24 -21.93
CA LYS A 82 9.65 4.02 -22.73
C LYS A 82 8.74 3.00 -22.06
N PRO A 83 7.82 2.35 -22.79
CA PRO A 83 7.06 1.22 -22.27
C PRO A 83 7.98 0.14 -21.69
N GLY A 84 7.58 -0.49 -20.58
CA GLY A 84 8.38 -1.52 -19.91
C GLY A 84 9.54 -1.03 -19.04
N SER A 85 9.86 0.28 -19.04
CA SER A 85 10.97 0.84 -18.23
C SER A 85 10.68 0.97 -16.72
N GLY A 86 9.49 0.57 -16.25
CA GLY A 86 9.03 0.80 -14.87
C GLY A 86 9.95 0.19 -13.82
N VAL A 87 10.29 -1.09 -14.00
CA VAL A 87 11.16 -1.84 -13.06
C VAL A 87 12.55 -1.20 -12.99
N ASP A 88 13.15 -0.85 -14.13
CA ASP A 88 14.48 -0.25 -14.18
C ASP A 88 14.53 1.12 -13.47
N ARG A 89 13.47 1.92 -13.66
CA ARG A 89 13.32 3.21 -12.98
C ARG A 89 13.13 3.04 -11.48
N VAL A 90 12.31 2.09 -11.04
CA VAL A 90 12.14 1.77 -9.61
C VAL A 90 13.47 1.38 -8.97
N VAL A 91 14.26 0.52 -9.63
CA VAL A 91 15.57 0.10 -9.11
C VAL A 91 16.51 1.30 -9.00
N LEU A 92 16.56 2.18 -10.00
CA LEU A 92 17.33 3.42 -9.95
C LEU A 92 16.88 4.32 -8.78
N ASP A 93 15.58 4.55 -8.63
CA ASP A 93 15.01 5.40 -7.57
C ASP A 93 15.38 4.87 -6.18
N CYS A 94 15.25 3.55 -5.99
CA CYS A 94 15.49 2.90 -4.71
C CYS A 94 16.96 2.94 -4.31
N ILE A 95 17.86 2.58 -5.22
CA ILE A 95 19.31 2.65 -4.98
C ILE A 95 19.70 4.10 -4.67
N THR A 96 19.22 5.05 -5.48
CA THR A 96 19.51 6.47 -5.28
C THR A 96 19.01 6.94 -3.92
N SER A 97 17.81 6.54 -3.51
CA SER A 97 17.23 6.96 -2.22
C SER A 97 18.07 6.46 -1.03
N LEU A 98 18.43 5.18 -1.02
CA LEU A 98 19.24 4.60 0.06
C LEU A 98 20.66 5.18 0.12
N GLN A 99 21.25 5.48 -1.05
CA GLN A 99 22.58 6.12 -1.11
C GLN A 99 22.56 7.60 -0.69
N ASN A 100 21.38 8.22 -0.59
CA ASN A 100 21.22 9.65 -0.30
C ASN A 100 20.35 9.92 0.94
N GLY A 101 20.30 8.96 1.88
CA GLY A 101 19.79 9.20 3.24
C GLY A 101 18.42 8.63 3.56
N ALA A 102 17.81 7.81 2.68
CA ALA A 102 16.64 7.02 3.06
C ALA A 102 17.05 5.76 3.85
N ASP A 103 16.23 5.38 4.82
CA ASP A 103 16.43 4.18 5.65
C ASP A 103 15.64 2.97 5.12
N LEU A 104 14.45 3.24 4.58
CA LEU A 104 13.52 2.25 4.07
C LEU A 104 12.98 2.66 2.70
N LEU A 105 12.57 1.65 1.93
CA LEU A 105 11.97 1.82 0.61
C LEU A 105 10.49 1.47 0.63
N TRP A 106 9.69 2.21 -0.12
CA TRP A 106 8.32 1.82 -0.49
C TRP A 106 8.23 1.81 -2.01
N ILE A 107 7.93 0.64 -2.59
CA ILE A 107 7.67 0.51 -4.02
C ILE A 107 6.15 0.32 -4.19
N GLU A 108 5.47 1.27 -4.81
CA GLU A 108 4.04 1.10 -5.12
C GLU A 108 3.89 0.10 -6.27
N THR A 109 3.08 -0.95 -6.05
CA THR A 109 2.83 -2.01 -7.04
C THR A 109 1.39 -2.04 -7.49
N GLU A 110 1.14 -2.59 -8.67
CA GLU A 110 -0.21 -2.71 -9.25
C GLU A 110 -0.96 -3.97 -8.80
N LYS A 111 -0.25 -4.94 -8.20
CA LYS A 111 -0.79 -6.22 -7.72
C LYS A 111 0.03 -6.79 -6.55
N PRO A 112 -0.55 -7.69 -5.72
CA PRO A 112 0.16 -8.38 -4.66
C PRO A 112 0.88 -9.62 -5.21
N HIS A 113 2.14 -9.47 -5.63
CA HIS A 113 2.91 -10.55 -6.26
C HIS A 113 4.35 -10.63 -5.73
N ILE A 114 4.66 -11.66 -4.95
CA ILE A 114 5.96 -11.84 -4.27
C ILE A 114 7.12 -11.88 -5.28
N GLY A 115 6.97 -12.63 -6.38
CA GLY A 115 8.03 -12.73 -7.40
C GLY A 115 8.42 -11.39 -8.05
N GLN A 116 7.45 -10.53 -8.34
CA GLN A 116 7.67 -9.21 -8.95
C GLN A 116 8.42 -8.28 -7.99
N ILE A 117 7.98 -8.22 -6.73
CA ILE A 117 8.67 -7.39 -5.73
C ILE A 117 10.06 -7.95 -5.42
N LYS A 118 10.21 -9.27 -5.37
CA LYS A 118 11.49 -9.95 -5.20
C LYS A 118 12.48 -9.59 -6.31
N GLU A 119 12.07 -9.62 -7.57
CA GLU A 119 12.93 -9.27 -8.70
C GLU A 119 13.52 -7.85 -8.55
N MET A 120 12.69 -6.88 -8.17
CA MET A 120 13.16 -5.52 -7.92
C MET A 120 14.10 -5.44 -6.73
N VAL A 121 13.77 -6.12 -5.63
CA VAL A 121 14.58 -6.09 -4.40
C VAL A 121 15.93 -6.78 -4.58
N ASP A 122 15.99 -7.89 -5.31
CA ASP A 122 17.23 -8.59 -5.59
C ASP A 122 18.20 -7.65 -6.35
N ARG A 123 17.72 -6.96 -7.39
CA ARG A 123 18.49 -5.96 -8.15
C ARG A 123 18.95 -4.78 -7.29
N ILE A 124 18.13 -4.33 -6.34
CA ILE A 124 18.52 -3.27 -5.39
C ILE A 124 19.60 -3.79 -4.44
N ARG A 125 19.46 -5.03 -3.95
CA ARG A 125 20.38 -5.65 -2.99
C ARG A 125 21.73 -6.04 -3.57
N GLU A 126 21.83 -6.20 -4.90
CA GLU A 126 23.13 -6.29 -5.58
C GLU A 126 24.01 -5.06 -5.31
N VAL A 127 23.40 -3.88 -5.11
CA VAL A 127 24.11 -2.62 -4.84
C VAL A 127 24.05 -2.23 -3.36
N VAL A 128 22.90 -2.45 -2.70
CA VAL A 128 22.66 -2.12 -1.28
C VAL A 128 22.13 -3.37 -0.56
N PRO A 129 23.00 -4.31 -0.13
CA PRO A 129 22.59 -5.62 0.39
C PRO A 129 21.61 -5.57 1.58
N GLY A 130 21.71 -4.52 2.40
CA GLY A 130 20.86 -4.32 3.57
C GLY A 130 19.49 -3.67 3.29
N ALA A 131 19.12 -3.44 2.03
CA ALA A 131 17.87 -2.77 1.66
C ALA A 131 16.65 -3.49 2.26
N LYS A 132 15.75 -2.70 2.88
CA LYS A 132 14.52 -3.14 3.55
C LYS A 132 13.33 -2.37 2.99
N LEU A 133 12.20 -3.06 2.86
CA LEU A 133 10.99 -2.49 2.28
C LEU A 133 9.85 -2.33 3.30
N VAL A 134 9.12 -1.24 3.16
CA VAL A 134 7.75 -1.08 3.61
C VAL A 134 6.84 -1.47 2.45
N TYR A 135 5.88 -2.37 2.70
CA TYR A 135 4.98 -2.87 1.67
C TYR A 135 3.52 -2.58 1.99
N ASN A 136 2.85 -1.94 1.04
CA ASN A 136 1.42 -1.70 1.06
C ASN A 136 0.66 -2.95 0.60
N ASN A 137 0.04 -3.65 1.55
CA ASN A 137 -0.94 -4.70 1.29
C ASN A 137 -2.26 -4.01 0.91
N SER A 138 -2.29 -3.41 -0.30
CA SER A 138 -3.32 -2.45 -0.67
C SER A 138 -4.73 -3.05 -0.62
N PRO A 139 -5.69 -2.36 0.01
CA PRO A 139 -7.10 -2.77 -0.04
C PRO A 139 -7.74 -2.50 -1.41
N SER A 140 -7.06 -1.78 -2.31
CA SER A 140 -7.49 -1.60 -3.70
C SER A 140 -7.21 -2.83 -4.58
N PHE A 141 -6.40 -3.79 -4.09
CA PHE A 141 -6.21 -5.05 -4.78
C PHE A 141 -7.43 -5.95 -4.59
N ASN A 142 -7.90 -6.59 -5.66
CA ASN A 142 -8.75 -7.76 -5.52
C ASN A 142 -7.88 -8.98 -5.15
N TRP A 143 -7.70 -9.22 -3.86
CA TRP A 143 -6.81 -10.26 -3.32
C TRP A 143 -7.19 -11.66 -3.83
N THR A 144 -8.44 -12.07 -3.68
CA THR A 144 -8.92 -13.39 -4.12
C THR A 144 -8.68 -13.61 -5.60
N LEU A 145 -9.07 -12.67 -6.46
CA LEU A 145 -8.87 -12.81 -7.90
C LEU A 145 -7.37 -12.88 -8.27
N ASN A 146 -6.55 -12.01 -7.69
CA ASN A 146 -5.11 -12.01 -7.95
C ASN A 146 -4.46 -13.35 -7.57
N PHE A 147 -4.76 -13.88 -6.39
CA PHE A 147 -4.14 -15.13 -5.93
C PHE A 147 -4.71 -16.36 -6.63
N ARG A 148 -6.01 -16.40 -6.93
CA ARG A 148 -6.58 -17.48 -7.74
C ARG A 148 -5.99 -17.52 -9.15
N GLN A 149 -5.78 -16.36 -9.78
CA GLN A 149 -5.07 -16.29 -11.07
C GLN A 149 -3.60 -16.73 -10.95
N GLN A 150 -2.89 -16.33 -9.89
CA GLN A 150 -1.51 -16.79 -9.64
C GLN A 150 -1.43 -18.31 -9.45
N VAL A 151 -2.39 -18.92 -8.75
CA VAL A 151 -2.46 -20.39 -8.61
C VAL A 151 -2.80 -21.04 -9.95
N PHE A 152 -3.80 -20.53 -10.67
CA PHE A 152 -4.17 -21.01 -12.00
C PHE A 152 -2.96 -21.04 -12.94
N ASP A 153 -2.24 -19.92 -13.05
CA ASP A 153 -1.10 -19.78 -13.95
C ASP A 153 0.05 -20.72 -13.52
N ALA A 154 0.29 -20.85 -12.21
CA ALA A 154 1.29 -21.77 -11.68
C ALA A 154 0.94 -23.26 -11.95
N TRP A 155 -0.33 -23.64 -11.80
CA TRP A 155 -0.81 -24.99 -12.09
C TRP A 155 -0.73 -25.31 -13.56
N GLN A 156 -1.14 -24.38 -14.43
CA GLN A 156 -1.02 -24.52 -15.87
C GLN A 156 0.44 -24.70 -16.30
N ALA A 157 1.35 -23.88 -15.77
CA ALA A 157 2.79 -24.02 -16.04
C ALA A 157 3.37 -25.35 -15.52
N ALA A 158 2.82 -25.90 -14.44
CA ALA A 158 3.18 -27.20 -13.89
C ALA A 158 2.49 -28.40 -14.59
N GLY A 159 1.65 -28.15 -15.60
CA GLY A 159 0.93 -29.19 -16.34
C GLY A 159 -0.25 -29.82 -15.58
N LYS A 160 -0.74 -29.21 -14.50
CA LYS A 160 -1.97 -29.64 -13.82
C LYS A 160 -3.18 -29.26 -14.67
N ASP A 161 -4.19 -30.14 -14.71
CA ASP A 161 -5.43 -29.86 -15.44
C ASP A 161 -6.20 -28.70 -14.80
N VAL A 162 -6.39 -27.64 -15.58
CA VAL A 162 -7.12 -26.43 -15.21
C VAL A 162 -8.39 -26.23 -16.05
N SER A 163 -8.78 -27.21 -16.86
CA SER A 163 -9.93 -27.11 -17.78
C SER A 163 -11.28 -26.87 -17.10
N ALA A 164 -11.39 -27.24 -15.81
CA ALA A 164 -12.57 -26.98 -14.99
C ALA A 164 -12.70 -25.52 -14.52
N TYR A 165 -11.68 -24.69 -14.74
CA TYR A 165 -11.65 -23.30 -14.26
C TYR A 165 -11.67 -22.31 -15.43
N ASP A 166 -12.62 -21.38 -15.42
CA ASP A 166 -12.54 -20.20 -16.26
C ASP A 166 -11.70 -19.12 -15.56
N ARG A 167 -10.51 -18.85 -16.11
CA ARG A 167 -9.56 -17.86 -15.58
C ARG A 167 -10.17 -16.47 -15.40
N ALA A 168 -11.14 -16.08 -16.24
CA ALA A 168 -11.81 -14.79 -16.16
C ALA A 168 -12.88 -14.74 -15.04
N ALA A 169 -13.44 -15.90 -14.68
CA ALA A 169 -14.51 -16.04 -13.68
C ALA A 169 -14.02 -16.51 -12.31
N LEU A 170 -12.69 -16.55 -12.07
CA LEU A 170 -12.11 -17.08 -10.83
C LEU A 170 -12.56 -16.37 -9.53
N MET A 171 -13.17 -15.19 -9.60
CA MET A 171 -13.76 -14.52 -8.42
C MET A 171 -15.11 -15.13 -7.99
N SER A 172 -15.69 -16.02 -8.80
CA SER A 172 -17.01 -16.62 -8.56
C SER A 172 -17.05 -17.42 -7.26
N ALA A 173 -18.18 -17.34 -6.57
CA ALA A 173 -18.46 -18.09 -5.35
C ALA A 173 -18.53 -19.61 -5.60
N GLU A 174 -18.80 -20.03 -6.85
CA GLU A 174 -18.81 -21.45 -7.22
C GLU A 174 -17.44 -22.12 -7.02
N TYR A 175 -16.36 -21.33 -7.01
CA TYR A 175 -15.01 -21.81 -6.81
C TYR A 175 -14.55 -21.83 -5.34
N ASP A 176 -15.33 -21.32 -4.39
CA ASP A 176 -14.90 -21.08 -3.00
C ASP A 176 -14.38 -22.33 -2.28
N THR A 177 -14.90 -23.50 -2.61
CA THR A 177 -14.50 -24.77 -1.99
C THR A 177 -13.55 -25.61 -2.85
N THR A 178 -13.10 -25.09 -4.00
CA THR A 178 -12.21 -25.83 -4.91
C THR A 178 -10.78 -25.87 -4.41
N GLU A 179 -10.01 -26.86 -4.84
CA GLU A 179 -8.59 -26.96 -4.49
C GLU A 179 -7.81 -25.69 -4.87
N LEU A 180 -8.14 -25.08 -6.02
CA LEU A 180 -7.49 -23.85 -6.49
C LEU A 180 -7.75 -22.68 -5.53
N ALA A 181 -8.99 -22.52 -5.07
CA ALA A 181 -9.34 -21.48 -4.11
C ALA A 181 -8.70 -21.71 -2.73
N LEU A 182 -8.71 -22.95 -2.24
CA LEU A 182 -8.08 -23.29 -0.96
C LEU A 182 -6.57 -23.06 -0.98
N GLU A 183 -5.90 -23.35 -2.10
CA GLU A 183 -4.48 -23.01 -2.26
C GLU A 183 -4.27 -21.49 -2.33
N ALA A 184 -5.12 -20.76 -3.05
CA ALA A 184 -5.04 -19.31 -3.14
C ALA A 184 -5.21 -18.65 -1.76
N ASP A 185 -6.18 -19.09 -0.96
CA ASP A 185 -6.41 -18.59 0.40
C ASP A 185 -5.23 -18.90 1.32
N LYS A 186 -4.61 -20.09 1.18
CA LYS A 186 -3.38 -20.43 1.90
C LYS A 186 -2.23 -19.49 1.53
N ARG A 187 -2.07 -19.13 0.26
CA ARG A 187 -1.05 -18.17 -0.19
C ARG A 187 -1.34 -16.75 0.29
N ILE A 188 -2.61 -16.33 0.36
CA ILE A 188 -3.01 -15.05 0.99
C ILE A 188 -2.64 -15.06 2.47
N GLN A 189 -2.96 -16.15 3.17
CA GLN A 189 -2.67 -16.32 4.61
C GLN A 189 -1.18 -16.19 4.91
N THR A 190 -0.30 -16.76 4.08
CA THR A 190 1.15 -16.72 4.28
C THR A 190 1.84 -15.54 3.60
N PHE A 191 1.13 -14.71 2.83
CA PHE A 191 1.70 -13.66 1.98
C PHE A 191 2.73 -12.79 2.71
N GLN A 192 2.39 -12.31 3.91
CA GLN A 192 3.29 -11.44 4.67
C GLN A 192 4.58 -12.16 5.09
N ALA A 193 4.45 -13.38 5.62
CA ALA A 193 5.59 -14.17 6.06
C ALA A 193 6.50 -14.56 4.88
N ASP A 194 5.91 -14.98 3.77
CA ASP A 194 6.65 -15.36 2.57
C ASP A 194 7.33 -14.16 1.92
N ALA A 195 6.63 -13.02 1.81
CA ALA A 195 7.20 -11.83 1.20
C ALA A 195 8.30 -11.18 2.07
N ALA A 196 8.19 -11.24 3.40
CA ALA A 196 9.27 -10.84 4.30
C ALA A 196 10.52 -11.72 4.10
N ARG A 197 10.35 -13.04 4.02
CA ARG A 197 11.43 -14.02 3.83
C ARG A 197 12.08 -13.91 2.45
N GLU A 198 11.30 -13.77 1.39
CA GLU A 198 11.77 -13.90 0.00
C GLU A 198 12.13 -12.58 -0.66
N ALA A 199 11.44 -11.49 -0.29
CA ALA A 199 11.57 -10.17 -0.89
C ALA A 199 12.04 -9.10 0.11
N GLY A 200 12.46 -9.47 1.32
CA GLY A 200 13.08 -8.53 2.26
C GLY A 200 12.14 -7.44 2.78
N ILE A 201 10.83 -7.70 2.79
CA ILE A 201 9.84 -6.79 3.34
C ILE A 201 9.98 -6.76 4.87
N PHE A 202 10.29 -5.59 5.39
CA PHE A 202 10.48 -5.34 6.82
C PHE A 202 9.17 -4.96 7.51
N HIS A 203 8.31 -4.18 6.84
CA HIS A 203 7.06 -3.69 7.41
C HIS A 203 5.90 -3.91 6.45
N HIS A 204 4.81 -4.49 6.96
CA HIS A 204 3.55 -4.66 6.24
C HIS A 204 2.50 -3.71 6.81
N LEU A 205 1.85 -2.95 5.93
CA LEU A 205 0.71 -2.12 6.29
C LEU A 205 -0.47 -2.37 5.34
N ILE A 206 -1.66 -2.02 5.78
CA ILE A 206 -2.82 -1.78 4.91
C ILE A 206 -3.10 -0.29 5.04
N THR A 207 -3.20 0.45 3.95
CA THR A 207 -3.28 1.92 3.98
C THR A 207 -4.55 2.46 4.61
N LEU A 208 -5.71 1.92 4.22
CA LEU A 208 -7.03 2.37 4.68
C LEU A 208 -7.97 1.23 5.15
N PRO A 209 -7.51 0.30 6.02
CA PRO A 209 -8.34 -0.79 6.51
C PRO A 209 -9.52 -0.25 7.33
N THR A 210 -9.26 0.78 8.14
CA THR A 210 -10.25 1.37 9.05
C THR A 210 -11.35 2.14 8.32
N TYR A 211 -11.07 2.67 7.13
CA TYR A 211 -12.10 3.24 6.26
C TYR A 211 -13.14 2.18 5.87
N HIS A 212 -12.67 1.02 5.40
CA HIS A 212 -13.53 -0.09 5.01
C HIS A 212 -14.26 -0.71 6.21
N THR A 213 -13.59 -0.92 7.33
CA THR A 213 -14.23 -1.52 8.51
C THR A 213 -15.25 -0.59 9.16
N ALA A 214 -15.01 0.72 9.19
CA ALA A 214 -15.97 1.69 9.69
C ALA A 214 -17.23 1.73 8.80
N ALA A 215 -17.06 1.79 7.48
CA ALA A 215 -18.18 1.78 6.53
C ALA A 215 -19.00 0.47 6.62
N LEU A 216 -18.33 -0.69 6.59
CA LEU A 216 -18.99 -1.99 6.64
C LEU A 216 -19.72 -2.24 7.97
N SER A 217 -19.08 -1.94 9.10
CA SER A 217 -19.70 -2.13 10.42
C SER A 217 -20.92 -1.22 10.61
N THR A 218 -20.85 0.03 10.14
CA THR A 218 -21.96 0.99 10.18
C THR A 218 -23.11 0.55 9.29
N ASP A 219 -22.84 0.11 8.05
CA ASP A 219 -23.85 -0.39 7.11
C ASP A 219 -24.58 -1.62 7.68
N ASN A 220 -23.83 -2.61 8.19
CA ASN A 220 -24.41 -3.81 8.80
C ASN A 220 -25.27 -3.47 10.03
N LEU A 221 -24.80 -2.56 10.90
CA LEU A 221 -25.57 -2.15 12.07
C LEU A 221 -26.85 -1.40 11.68
N ALA A 222 -26.76 -0.46 10.74
CA ALA A 222 -27.90 0.33 10.28
C ALA A 222 -28.98 -0.56 9.65
N LYS A 223 -28.57 -1.54 8.82
CA LYS A 223 -29.49 -2.52 8.21
C LYS A 223 -30.28 -3.31 9.25
N GLU A 224 -29.63 -3.80 10.31
CA GLU A 224 -30.29 -4.57 11.36
C GLU A 224 -31.14 -3.68 12.28
N TYR A 225 -30.59 -2.54 12.70
CA TYR A 225 -31.23 -1.64 13.67
C TYR A 225 -32.49 -0.97 13.13
N PHE A 226 -32.46 -0.50 11.88
CA PHE A 226 -33.65 0.07 11.22
C PHE A 226 -34.47 -0.98 10.46
N GLY A 227 -34.00 -2.21 10.41
CA GLY A 227 -34.73 -3.37 9.90
C GLY A 227 -35.63 -4.01 10.96
N ALA A 228 -36.00 -5.27 10.74
CA ALA A 228 -36.91 -5.99 11.63
C ALA A 228 -36.30 -6.31 13.01
N ALA A 229 -34.96 -6.32 13.14
CA ALA A 229 -34.29 -6.68 14.39
C ALA A 229 -34.33 -5.57 15.45
N GLY A 230 -34.40 -4.29 15.05
CA GLY A 230 -34.43 -3.18 16.00
C GLY A 230 -33.22 -3.17 16.94
N MET A 231 -33.45 -2.92 18.23
CA MET A 231 -32.43 -2.98 19.27
C MET A 231 -31.68 -4.33 19.34
N LEU A 232 -32.30 -5.44 18.92
CA LEU A 232 -31.63 -6.74 18.91
C LEU A 232 -30.44 -6.76 17.94
N GLY A 233 -30.49 -6.00 16.85
CA GLY A 233 -29.38 -5.84 15.91
C GLY A 233 -28.12 -5.31 16.59
N TYR A 234 -28.27 -4.25 17.40
CA TYR A 234 -27.17 -3.71 18.21
C TYR A 234 -26.72 -4.70 19.30
N VAL A 235 -27.66 -5.26 20.07
CA VAL A 235 -27.33 -6.15 21.20
C VAL A 235 -26.61 -7.42 20.73
N ALA A 236 -27.09 -8.06 19.66
CA ALA A 236 -26.49 -9.28 19.12
C ALA A 236 -25.23 -9.02 18.30
N GLY A 237 -25.21 -7.96 17.49
CA GLY A 237 -24.12 -7.63 16.59
C GLY A 237 -22.91 -6.99 17.27
N VAL A 238 -23.14 -6.21 18.33
CA VAL A 238 -22.12 -5.37 18.99
C VAL A 238 -22.00 -5.74 20.48
N GLN A 239 -22.99 -5.40 21.30
CA GLN A 239 -22.85 -5.39 22.77
C GLN A 239 -22.47 -6.77 23.34
N ARG A 240 -23.18 -7.84 22.95
CA ARG A 240 -22.85 -9.20 23.40
C ARG A 240 -21.45 -9.64 22.98
N LYS A 241 -20.98 -9.20 21.81
CA LYS A 241 -19.64 -9.54 21.31
C LYS A 241 -18.56 -8.80 22.09
N GLU A 242 -18.72 -7.49 22.30
CA GLU A 242 -17.79 -6.68 23.10
C GLU A 242 -17.61 -7.25 24.50
N ILE A 243 -18.72 -7.56 25.20
CA ILE A 243 -18.68 -8.14 26.55
C ILE A 243 -17.92 -9.48 26.56
N ARG A 244 -18.24 -10.39 25.62
CA ARG A 244 -17.63 -11.73 25.59
C ARG A 244 -16.16 -11.72 25.17
N GLN A 245 -15.75 -10.71 24.40
CA GLN A 245 -14.37 -10.54 23.97
C GLN A 245 -13.56 -9.65 24.94
N GLY A 246 -14.18 -9.08 25.97
CA GLY A 246 -13.51 -8.21 26.93
C GLY A 246 -13.10 -6.85 26.33
N ILE A 247 -13.84 -6.35 25.34
CA ILE A 247 -13.55 -5.05 24.71
C ILE A 247 -13.95 -3.93 25.67
N ALA A 248 -12.97 -3.12 26.09
CA ALA A 248 -13.17 -2.06 27.07
C ALA A 248 -14.17 -0.98 26.64
N CYS A 249 -14.40 -0.81 25.33
CA CYS A 249 -15.36 0.15 24.77
C CYS A 249 -16.80 -0.04 25.27
N VAL A 250 -17.17 -1.23 25.77
CA VAL A 250 -18.50 -1.40 26.40
C VAL A 250 -18.68 -0.45 27.60
N LYS A 251 -17.59 -0.15 28.32
CA LYS A 251 -17.48 0.89 29.36
C LYS A 251 -16.99 2.21 28.76
N HIS A 252 -17.70 2.71 27.76
CA HIS A 252 -17.29 3.88 26.97
C HIS A 252 -17.06 5.15 27.79
N GLN A 253 -17.71 5.31 28.96
CA GLN A 253 -17.46 6.46 29.87
C GLN A 253 -16.05 6.39 30.48
N ASN A 254 -15.64 5.22 30.97
CA ASN A 254 -14.27 5.00 31.46
C ASN A 254 -13.26 5.19 30.32
N MET A 255 -13.54 4.61 29.14
CA MET A 255 -12.66 4.76 27.97
C MET A 255 -12.53 6.20 27.47
N SER A 256 -13.54 7.05 27.70
CA SER A 256 -13.47 8.49 27.40
C SER A 256 -12.84 9.32 28.53
N GLY A 257 -12.37 8.67 29.60
CA GLY A 257 -11.61 9.30 30.68
C GLY A 257 -12.44 9.81 31.85
N SER A 258 -13.67 9.34 32.05
CA SER A 258 -14.51 9.76 33.19
C SER A 258 -13.80 9.59 34.53
N ASP A 259 -13.09 8.48 34.69
CA ASP A 259 -12.48 8.09 35.96
C ASP A 259 -11.24 8.95 36.24
N ILE A 260 -10.44 9.25 35.21
CA ILE A 260 -9.31 10.20 35.30
C ILE A 260 -9.82 11.59 35.72
N GLY A 261 -10.95 12.01 35.15
CA GLY A 261 -11.60 13.26 35.51
C GLY A 261 -12.07 13.29 36.96
N ASP A 262 -12.63 12.19 37.45
CA ASP A 262 -13.09 12.08 38.84
C ASP A 262 -11.93 12.01 39.84
N ASP A 263 -10.86 11.27 39.53
CA ASP A 263 -9.63 11.22 40.32
C ASP A 263 -8.98 12.61 40.43
N HIS A 264 -8.94 13.36 39.32
CA HIS A 264 -8.44 14.73 39.33
C HIS A 264 -9.29 15.64 40.23
N LYS A 265 -10.62 15.58 40.14
CA LYS A 265 -11.50 16.39 41.01
C LYS A 265 -11.32 16.03 42.48
N GLU A 266 -11.18 14.74 42.79
CA GLU A 266 -10.96 14.27 44.16
C GLU A 266 -9.62 14.75 44.72
N TYR A 267 -8.56 14.75 43.91
CA TYR A 267 -7.27 15.30 44.30
C TYR A 267 -7.35 16.79 44.69
N PHE A 268 -8.15 17.59 43.97
CA PHE A 268 -8.28 19.02 44.22
C PHE A 268 -9.30 19.39 45.31
N SER A 269 -10.44 18.70 45.33
CA SER A 269 -11.61 19.09 46.13
C SER A 269 -11.97 18.11 47.24
N GLY A 270 -11.25 16.99 47.38
CA GLY A 270 -11.50 15.96 48.38
C GLY A 270 -12.96 15.50 48.37
N GLU A 271 -13.59 15.49 49.54
CA GLU A 271 -15.00 15.09 49.71
C GLU A 271 -16.00 15.98 48.97
N ALA A 272 -15.63 17.21 48.59
CA ALA A 272 -16.47 18.12 47.83
C ALA A 272 -16.43 17.87 46.30
N ALA A 273 -15.66 16.87 45.85
CA ALA A 273 -15.53 16.54 44.44
C ALA A 273 -16.85 16.03 43.84
N LEU A 274 -17.31 16.70 42.77
CA LEU A 274 -18.52 16.32 42.05
C LEU A 274 -18.20 15.28 40.96
N LYS A 275 -18.32 14.01 41.32
CA LYS A 275 -17.93 12.86 40.48
C LYS A 275 -19.01 12.51 39.45
N ALA A 276 -18.60 12.02 38.28
CA ALA A 276 -19.47 11.42 37.27
C ALA A 276 -19.87 9.99 37.66
N GLY A 277 -19.05 9.31 38.46
CA GLY A 277 -19.37 8.02 39.08
C GLY A 277 -20.45 8.10 40.17
N GLY A 278 -21.03 6.95 40.52
CA GLY A 278 -22.05 6.86 41.57
C GLY A 278 -22.91 5.59 41.49
N ALA A 279 -23.85 5.43 42.42
CA ALA A 279 -24.72 4.24 42.49
C ALA A 279 -25.54 3.99 41.21
N HIS A 280 -25.86 5.05 40.47
CA HIS A 280 -26.62 5.00 39.22
C HIS A 280 -25.75 5.06 37.95
N ASN A 281 -24.44 4.82 38.08
CA ASN A 281 -23.56 4.77 36.92
C ASN A 281 -23.98 3.61 35.98
N THR A 282 -24.20 3.92 34.71
CA THR A 282 -24.60 2.94 33.69
C THR A 282 -23.55 1.84 33.50
N MET A 283 -22.29 2.10 33.84
CA MET A 283 -21.22 1.11 33.83
C MET A 283 -21.42 -0.02 34.84
N ASN A 284 -22.25 0.16 35.88
CA ASN A 284 -22.54 -0.89 36.88
C ASN A 284 -23.31 -2.08 36.29
N GLN A 285 -23.75 -1.99 35.03
CA GLN A 285 -24.36 -3.10 34.29
C GLN A 285 -23.32 -4.05 33.65
N PHE A 286 -22.02 -3.73 33.75
CA PHE A 286 -20.91 -4.44 33.10
C PHE A 286 -19.72 -4.70 34.03
#